data_AF-A0A951YG65-F1
#
_entry.id   AF-A0A951YG65-F1
#
_cell.length_a   1.000
_cell.length_b   1.000
_cell.length_c   1.000
_cell.angle_alpha   90.00
_cell.angle_beta   90.00
_cell.angle_gamma   90.00
#
_symmetry.space_group_name_H-M   'P 1'
#
loop_
_entity.id
_entity.type
_entity.pdbx_description
1 polymer ?
#
loop_
_entity_poly.entity_id
_entity_poly.type
_entity_poly.pdbx_seq_one_letter_code
_entity_poly.pdbx_strand_id
1 'polypeptide(L)'
;MATKLARALLAVLVGAMAATAAAQYGYQPFFDQPLIQNRAYGLELVLRRLAVIDQFEAPLDDDLMEQVEALLDSDVHRFVGTLRAADPALGDDLLAALEEVEERAEAGEDASAAVAEARTLALRAYDRVVPTEVRRSPAFLGGVIADLSLGEGGVAEGYEEAAGGEPFEFTSGWASLQRVEELWTQLSAYATAEQRADVEEMLGLLDGVYPRPEPPAAIVGDPEEAEASVQRLISLLETVADAELFAGRDMPALAESLVVTLTPACRAYQAGDDAVALEGVFAVGELYVRYLADFMGFMAPEVHEEAAEVIGALTGLEAEGDEGEEGEEEDDEAGAEVAAAGAAAGAACLELLEALEEAVGVLGG
;
A
#
# COMPACT_ATOMS: atom_id res chain seq x y z
N MET A 1 54.66 -18.22 17.07
CA MET A 1 54.07 -17.32 16.04
C MET A 1 52.67 -17.77 15.60
N ALA A 2 52.42 -19.08 15.42
CA ALA A 2 51.11 -19.62 15.05
C ALA A 2 49.93 -19.23 15.98
N THR A 3 50.18 -19.10 17.29
CA THR A 3 49.14 -18.75 18.29
C THR A 3 48.72 -17.28 18.31
N LYS A 4 49.51 -16.37 17.72
CA LYS A 4 49.15 -14.95 17.61
C LYS A 4 48.32 -14.68 16.33
N LEU A 5 48.62 -15.40 15.24
CA LEU A 5 47.81 -15.34 14.01
C LEU A 5 46.39 -15.92 14.22
N ALA A 6 46.26 -17.02 14.95
CA ALA A 6 44.96 -17.65 15.23
C ALA A 6 44.02 -16.74 16.05
N ARG A 7 44.56 -15.93 16.98
CA ARG A 7 43.76 -14.96 17.76
C ARG A 7 43.37 -13.71 16.95
N ALA A 8 44.22 -13.30 16.02
CA ALA A 8 43.90 -12.18 15.13
C ALA A 8 42.82 -12.56 14.10
N LEU A 9 42.87 -13.79 13.55
CA LEU A 9 41.81 -14.29 12.65
C LEU A 9 40.47 -14.44 13.37
N LEU A 10 40.45 -14.93 14.62
CA LEU A 10 39.20 -15.10 15.37
C LEU A 10 38.55 -13.75 15.71
N ALA A 11 39.34 -12.71 15.98
CA ALA A 11 38.83 -11.36 16.24
C ALA A 11 38.27 -10.67 14.98
N VAL A 12 38.86 -10.95 13.80
CA VAL A 12 38.34 -10.46 12.51
C VAL A 12 37.08 -11.23 12.10
N LEU A 13 36.99 -12.54 12.37
CA LEU A 13 35.79 -13.35 12.10
C LEU A 13 34.62 -13.03 13.04
N VAL A 14 34.88 -12.71 14.32
CA VAL A 14 33.83 -12.26 15.25
C VAL A 14 33.42 -10.80 14.96
N GLY A 15 34.35 -9.95 14.48
CA GLY A 15 34.03 -8.60 14.01
C GLY A 15 33.25 -8.58 12.69
N ALA A 16 33.51 -9.54 11.79
CA ALA A 16 32.78 -9.68 10.53
C ALA A 16 31.40 -10.34 10.71
N MET A 17 31.23 -11.26 11.67
CA MET A 17 29.92 -11.81 12.02
C MET A 17 29.08 -10.92 12.95
N ALA A 18 29.69 -9.89 13.55
CA ALA A 18 28.96 -8.81 14.21
C ALA A 18 28.59 -7.66 13.24
N ALA A 19 29.13 -7.67 12.02
CA ALA A 19 28.77 -6.72 10.95
C ALA A 19 27.63 -7.25 10.05
N THR A 20 27.22 -8.50 10.23
CA THR A 20 25.91 -9.02 9.81
C THR A 20 24.88 -8.92 10.94
N ALA A 21 25.18 -8.14 12.00
CA ALA A 21 24.13 -7.59 12.83
C ALA A 21 23.16 -6.88 11.88
N ALA A 22 21.86 -7.19 12.02
CA ALA A 22 20.78 -6.53 11.29
C ALA A 22 21.17 -5.09 10.98
N ALA A 23 21.09 -4.68 9.71
CA ALA A 23 21.19 -3.27 9.39
C ALA A 23 20.08 -2.61 10.20
N GLN A 24 20.43 -2.06 11.36
CA GLN A 24 19.48 -1.46 12.26
C GLN A 24 19.28 -0.07 11.67
N TYR A 25 18.36 -0.01 10.72
CA TYR A 25 17.94 1.21 10.08
C TYR A 25 17.52 2.21 11.15
N GLY A 26 17.78 3.49 10.89
CA GLY A 26 17.44 4.57 11.82
C GLY A 26 15.94 4.78 11.99
N TYR A 27 15.14 4.30 11.03
CA TYR A 27 13.70 4.53 10.94
C TYR A 27 12.95 3.27 10.51
N GLN A 28 11.69 3.15 10.95
CA GLN A 28 10.80 2.05 10.59
C GLN A 28 9.40 2.64 10.27
N PRO A 29 9.19 3.26 9.09
CA PRO A 29 7.97 4.03 8.80
C PRO A 29 6.66 3.28 9.07
N PHE A 30 6.62 1.98 8.75
CA PHE A 30 5.47 1.08 8.97
C PHE A 30 5.18 0.76 10.45
N PHE A 31 6.11 1.04 11.36
CA PHE A 31 5.99 0.81 12.80
C PHE A 31 5.91 2.13 13.58
N ASP A 32 6.72 3.11 13.19
CA ASP A 32 6.82 4.40 13.84
C ASP A 32 5.56 5.25 13.62
N GLN A 33 5.00 5.21 12.41
CA GLN A 33 3.87 6.06 12.00
C GLN A 33 2.90 5.35 11.02
N PRO A 34 2.40 4.13 11.32
CA PRO A 34 1.60 3.31 10.40
C PRO A 34 0.39 4.06 9.81
N LEU A 35 -0.34 4.82 10.64
CA LEU A 35 -1.49 5.58 10.17
C LEU A 35 -1.11 6.71 9.20
N ILE A 36 0.01 7.41 9.44
CA ILE A 36 0.44 8.48 8.53
C ILE A 36 0.92 7.89 7.21
N GLN A 37 1.60 6.75 7.26
CA GLN A 37 2.06 6.02 6.08
C GLN A 37 0.86 5.56 5.23
N ASN A 38 -0.12 4.89 5.83
CA ASN A 38 -1.31 4.40 5.11
C ASN A 38 -2.19 5.55 4.55
N ARG A 39 -2.37 6.64 5.31
CA ARG A 39 -3.08 7.83 4.81
C ARG A 39 -2.39 8.46 3.61
N ALA A 40 -1.06 8.53 3.66
CA ALA A 40 -0.27 9.01 2.54
C ALA A 40 -0.42 8.08 1.34
N TYR A 41 -0.40 6.77 1.55
CA TYR A 41 -0.62 5.80 0.49
C TYR A 41 -1.98 6.01 -0.19
N GLY A 42 -3.09 6.12 0.56
CA GLY A 42 -4.40 6.41 -0.03
C GLY A 42 -4.46 7.72 -0.83
N LEU A 43 -3.78 8.77 -0.36
CA LEU A 43 -3.65 10.02 -1.13
C LEU A 43 -2.84 9.85 -2.42
N GLU A 44 -1.81 9.01 -2.42
CA GLU A 44 -1.05 8.68 -3.64
C GLU A 44 -1.86 7.83 -4.60
N LEU A 45 -2.67 6.89 -4.11
CA LEU A 45 -3.61 6.10 -4.91
C LEU A 45 -4.63 7.01 -5.62
N VAL A 46 -5.29 7.93 -4.89
CA VAL A 46 -6.17 8.93 -5.50
C VAL A 46 -5.46 9.73 -6.59
N LEU A 47 -4.25 10.23 -6.31
CA LEU A 47 -3.48 11.01 -7.29
C LEU A 47 -3.07 10.19 -8.51
N ARG A 48 -2.74 8.91 -8.32
CA ARG A 48 -2.39 7.94 -9.37
C ARG A 48 -3.60 7.65 -10.26
N ARG A 49 -4.74 7.29 -9.69
CA ARG A 49 -5.98 6.98 -10.42
C ARG A 49 -6.49 8.19 -11.21
N LEU A 50 -6.45 9.39 -10.62
CA LEU A 50 -6.74 10.63 -11.34
C LEU A 50 -5.81 10.85 -12.55
N ALA A 51 -4.53 10.47 -12.44
CA ALA A 51 -3.60 10.56 -13.57
C ALA A 51 -3.89 9.51 -14.65
N VAL A 52 -4.35 8.32 -14.27
CA VAL A 52 -4.83 7.29 -15.22
C VAL A 52 -6.07 7.80 -15.96
N ILE A 53 -7.06 8.35 -15.28
CA ILE A 53 -8.28 8.86 -15.91
C ILE A 53 -7.96 9.98 -16.92
N ASP A 54 -7.03 10.87 -16.62
CA ASP A 54 -6.58 11.95 -17.54
C ASP A 54 -5.76 11.42 -18.74
N GLN A 55 -5.25 10.18 -18.65
CA GLN A 55 -4.39 9.57 -19.67
C GLN A 55 -5.18 8.98 -20.85
N PHE A 56 -6.47 8.66 -20.65
CA PHE A 56 -7.32 7.99 -21.64
C PHE A 56 -8.45 8.90 -22.15
N GLU A 57 -8.82 8.74 -23.42
CA GLU A 57 -9.94 9.50 -24.00
C GLU A 57 -11.28 8.86 -23.63
N ALA A 58 -12.25 9.68 -23.20
CA ALA A 58 -13.62 9.21 -22.95
C ALA A 58 -14.32 8.71 -24.24
N PRO A 59 -15.21 7.71 -24.15
CA PRO A 59 -15.57 6.98 -22.93
C PRO A 59 -14.47 6.00 -22.50
N LEU A 60 -14.29 5.84 -21.19
CA LEU A 60 -13.47 4.77 -20.63
C LEU A 60 -14.14 3.42 -20.92
N ASP A 61 -13.33 2.37 -21.07
CA ASP A 61 -13.86 1.00 -21.08
C ASP A 61 -14.16 0.54 -19.65
N ASP A 62 -14.89 -0.57 -19.54
CA ASP A 62 -15.37 -1.10 -18.26
C ASP A 62 -14.18 -1.36 -17.31
N ASP A 63 -13.08 -1.91 -17.81
CA ASP A 63 -11.88 -2.17 -16.99
C ASP A 63 -11.23 -0.86 -16.44
N LEU A 64 -11.21 0.23 -17.22
CA LEU A 64 -10.74 1.53 -16.74
C LEU A 64 -11.74 2.23 -15.80
N MET A 65 -13.02 1.85 -15.81
CA MET A 65 -14.01 2.35 -14.85
C MET A 65 -13.73 1.88 -13.43
N GLU A 66 -13.10 0.72 -13.24
CA GLU A 66 -12.69 0.24 -11.91
C GLU A 66 -11.72 1.21 -11.22
N GLN A 67 -10.88 1.91 -12.00
CA GLN A 67 -10.00 2.97 -11.49
C GLN A 67 -10.77 4.20 -11.00
N VAL A 68 -11.98 4.42 -11.52
CA VAL A 68 -12.86 5.51 -11.11
C VAL A 68 -13.58 5.13 -9.83
N GLU A 69 -14.17 3.94 -9.77
CA GLU A 69 -14.93 3.41 -8.62
C GLU A 69 -14.05 3.34 -7.36
N ALA A 70 -12.82 2.83 -7.50
CA ALA A 70 -11.89 2.69 -6.38
C ALA A 70 -11.51 4.02 -5.69
N LEU A 71 -11.68 5.19 -6.35
CA LEU A 71 -11.44 6.50 -5.74
C LEU A 71 -12.30 6.71 -4.49
N LEU A 72 -13.58 6.32 -4.56
CA LEU A 72 -14.57 6.55 -3.52
C LEU A 72 -14.83 5.30 -2.68
N ASP A 73 -14.70 4.12 -3.27
CA ASP A 73 -14.97 2.85 -2.58
C ASP A 73 -13.84 2.40 -1.65
N SER A 74 -12.60 2.80 -1.92
CA SER A 74 -11.43 2.37 -1.13
C SER A 74 -10.47 3.51 -0.78
N ASP A 75 -9.91 4.20 -1.77
CA ASP A 75 -8.73 5.04 -1.57
C ASP A 75 -8.95 6.20 -0.60
N VAL A 76 -10.11 6.87 -0.73
CA VAL A 76 -10.45 8.04 0.10
C VAL A 76 -10.68 7.67 1.57
N HIS A 77 -11.14 6.44 1.84
CA HIS A 77 -11.40 5.95 3.19
C HIS A 77 -10.15 5.80 4.03
N ARG A 78 -8.97 5.70 3.39
CA ARG A 78 -7.67 5.67 4.07
C ARG A 78 -7.30 7.00 4.76
N PHE A 79 -7.95 8.13 4.44
CA PHE A 79 -7.57 9.44 5.02
C PHE A 79 -8.68 10.45 5.29
N VAL A 80 -9.91 10.22 4.82
CA VAL A 80 -10.95 11.26 4.82
C VAL A 80 -11.48 11.63 6.20
N GLY A 81 -11.45 10.71 7.17
CA GLY A 81 -11.83 10.99 8.56
C GLY A 81 -10.90 12.02 9.19
N THR A 82 -9.60 11.80 9.05
CA THR A 82 -8.54 12.71 9.49
C THR A 82 -8.61 14.04 8.75
N LEU A 83 -8.83 14.02 7.44
CA LEU A 83 -8.99 15.24 6.66
C LEU A 83 -10.18 16.07 7.18
N ARG A 84 -11.36 15.46 7.35
CA ARG A 84 -12.56 16.15 7.83
C ARG A 84 -12.43 16.65 9.26
N ALA A 85 -11.77 15.89 10.14
CA ALA A 85 -11.48 16.35 11.50
C ALA A 85 -10.56 17.59 11.50
N ALA A 86 -9.68 17.69 10.52
CA ALA A 86 -8.68 18.73 10.40
C ALA A 86 -9.18 19.97 9.62
N ASP A 87 -9.88 19.77 8.52
CA ASP A 87 -10.45 20.78 7.63
C ASP A 87 -11.73 20.22 6.97
N PRO A 88 -12.90 20.36 7.62
CA PRO A 88 -14.15 19.80 7.12
C PRO A 88 -14.52 20.26 5.71
N ALA A 89 -14.28 21.54 5.41
CA ALA A 89 -14.62 22.11 4.11
C ALA A 89 -13.76 21.49 3.00
N LEU A 90 -12.45 21.34 3.23
CA LEU A 90 -11.59 20.67 2.26
C LEU A 90 -11.96 19.19 2.06
N GLY A 91 -12.37 18.49 3.12
CA GLY A 91 -12.85 17.12 3.02
C GLY A 91 -14.11 16.97 2.18
N ASP A 92 -15.09 17.85 2.39
CA ASP A 92 -16.34 17.85 1.63
C ASP A 92 -16.12 18.32 0.18
N ASP A 93 -15.27 19.32 -0.05
CA ASP A 93 -14.90 19.78 -1.40
C ASP A 93 -14.20 18.67 -2.19
N LEU A 94 -13.28 17.91 -1.57
CA LEU A 94 -12.57 16.82 -2.23
C LEU A 94 -13.51 15.69 -2.63
N LEU A 95 -14.39 15.24 -1.72
CA LEU A 95 -15.33 14.16 -2.03
C LEU A 95 -16.29 14.55 -3.15
N ALA A 96 -16.84 15.76 -3.13
CA ALA A 96 -17.71 16.24 -4.20
C ALA A 96 -16.96 16.34 -5.56
N ALA A 97 -15.67 16.67 -5.54
CA ALA A 97 -14.87 16.69 -6.76
C ALA A 97 -14.56 15.29 -7.30
N LEU A 98 -14.36 14.30 -6.42
CA LEU A 98 -14.19 12.89 -6.83
C LEU A 98 -15.50 12.31 -7.38
N GLU A 99 -16.64 12.60 -6.74
CA GLU A 99 -18.00 12.21 -7.21
C GLU A 99 -18.28 12.80 -8.60
N GLU A 100 -17.91 14.06 -8.87
CA GLU A 100 -18.05 14.64 -10.22
C GLU A 100 -17.13 13.96 -11.25
N VAL A 101 -15.95 13.46 -10.87
CA VAL A 101 -15.10 12.67 -11.80
C VAL A 101 -15.83 11.37 -12.16
N GLU A 102 -16.37 10.67 -11.16
CA GLU A 102 -17.13 9.43 -11.34
C GLU A 102 -18.37 9.63 -12.22
N GLU A 103 -19.25 10.56 -11.87
CA GLU A 103 -20.47 10.86 -12.63
C GLU A 103 -20.18 11.19 -14.10
N ARG A 104 -19.05 11.86 -14.38
CA ARG A 104 -18.62 12.18 -15.76
C ARG A 104 -18.15 10.94 -16.50
N ALA A 105 -17.33 10.12 -15.87
CA ALA A 105 -16.78 8.91 -16.46
C ALA A 105 -17.91 7.91 -16.77
N GLU A 106 -18.83 7.66 -15.83
CA GLU A 106 -20.00 6.81 -16.01
C GLU A 106 -20.93 7.30 -17.14
N ALA A 107 -21.06 8.63 -17.29
CA ALA A 107 -21.82 9.22 -18.38
C ALA A 107 -21.11 9.12 -19.74
N GLY A 108 -19.88 8.59 -19.79
CA GLY A 108 -19.02 8.54 -20.97
C GLY A 108 -18.57 9.93 -21.44
N GLU A 109 -18.51 10.90 -20.52
CA GLU A 109 -18.15 12.30 -20.79
C GLU A 109 -16.66 12.57 -20.48
N ASP A 110 -16.13 13.63 -21.07
CA ASP A 110 -14.77 14.12 -20.78
C ASP A 110 -14.69 14.65 -19.33
N ALA A 111 -13.95 13.93 -18.48
CA ALA A 111 -13.75 14.25 -17.06
C ALA A 111 -12.52 15.15 -16.80
N SER A 112 -11.74 15.56 -17.81
CA SER A 112 -10.44 16.23 -17.63
C SER A 112 -10.49 17.45 -16.70
N ALA A 113 -11.57 18.24 -16.77
CA ALA A 113 -11.74 19.42 -15.93
C ALA A 113 -12.01 19.05 -14.45
N ALA A 114 -12.84 18.03 -14.21
CA ALA A 114 -13.14 17.51 -12.88
C ALA A 114 -11.88 16.87 -12.27
N VAL A 115 -11.14 16.09 -13.06
CA VAL A 115 -9.86 15.49 -12.65
C VAL A 115 -8.85 16.55 -12.21
N ALA A 116 -8.71 17.64 -12.97
CA ALA A 116 -7.80 18.73 -12.61
C ALA A 116 -8.18 19.41 -11.28
N GLU A 117 -9.46 19.56 -11.01
CA GLU A 117 -9.98 20.10 -9.74
C GLU A 117 -9.74 19.13 -8.57
N ALA A 118 -10.15 17.87 -8.72
CA ALA A 118 -9.94 16.81 -7.74
C ALA A 118 -8.45 16.66 -7.39
N ARG A 119 -7.56 16.66 -8.39
CA ARG A 119 -6.10 16.60 -8.16
C ARG A 119 -5.59 17.77 -7.33
N THR A 120 -6.10 18.98 -7.59
CA THR A 120 -5.72 20.17 -6.81
C THR A 120 -6.17 20.04 -5.35
N LEU A 121 -7.35 19.50 -5.11
CA LEU A 121 -7.90 19.26 -3.77
C LEU A 121 -7.16 18.13 -3.05
N ALA A 122 -6.85 17.04 -3.74
CA ALA A 122 -6.08 15.92 -3.21
C ALA A 122 -4.67 16.35 -2.77
N LEU A 123 -3.97 17.19 -3.55
CA LEU A 123 -2.68 17.76 -3.14
C LEU A 123 -2.80 18.65 -1.89
N ARG A 124 -3.89 19.42 -1.76
CA ARG A 124 -4.16 20.21 -0.54
C ARG A 124 -4.49 19.32 0.65
N ALA A 125 -5.23 18.23 0.44
CA ALA A 125 -5.51 17.23 1.46
C ALA A 125 -4.21 16.57 1.95
N TYR A 126 -3.30 16.24 1.02
CA TYR A 126 -1.98 15.71 1.34
C TYR A 126 -1.20 16.64 2.27
N ASP A 127 -1.12 17.93 1.93
CA ASP A 127 -0.46 18.95 2.76
C ASP A 127 -1.13 19.10 4.15
N ARG A 128 -2.42 18.77 4.28
CA ARG A 128 -3.18 18.89 5.52
C ARG A 128 -3.07 17.67 6.42
N VAL A 129 -3.07 16.47 5.83
CA VAL A 129 -3.08 15.17 6.51
C VAL A 129 -1.65 14.74 6.89
N VAL A 130 -0.67 14.97 6.01
CA VAL A 130 0.71 14.55 6.23
C VAL A 130 1.57 15.76 6.62
N PRO A 131 2.15 15.80 7.83
CA PRO A 131 3.01 16.90 8.24
C PRO A 131 4.18 17.12 7.29
N THR A 132 4.54 18.38 7.03
CA THR A 132 5.53 18.73 6.00
C THR A 132 6.92 18.16 6.30
N GLU A 133 7.29 18.10 7.59
CA GLU A 133 8.55 17.51 8.05
C GLU A 133 8.60 16.00 7.84
N VAL A 134 7.46 15.30 7.98
CA VAL A 134 7.37 13.86 7.71
C VAL A 134 7.45 13.61 6.22
N ARG A 135 6.64 14.32 5.43
CA ARG A 135 6.56 14.15 3.97
C ARG A 135 7.89 14.35 3.25
N ARG A 136 8.77 15.20 3.78
CA ARG A 136 10.09 15.49 3.20
C ARG A 136 11.21 14.59 3.72
N SER A 137 10.91 13.71 4.68
CA SER A 137 11.90 12.82 5.25
C SER A 137 12.23 11.69 4.28
N PRO A 138 13.50 11.25 4.19
CA PRO A 138 13.88 10.12 3.35
C PRO A 138 13.13 8.83 3.69
N ALA A 139 12.92 8.56 4.99
CA ALA A 139 12.21 7.39 5.47
C ALA A 139 10.75 7.33 4.97
N PHE A 140 10.03 8.45 5.04
CA PHE A 140 8.66 8.53 4.52
C PHE A 140 8.62 8.36 3.00
N LEU A 141 9.49 9.05 2.26
CA LEU A 141 9.55 8.91 0.80
C LEU A 141 9.87 7.46 0.38
N GLY A 142 10.80 6.81 1.08
CA GLY A 142 11.10 5.39 0.88
C GLY A 142 9.90 4.48 1.19
N GLY A 143 9.17 4.76 2.28
CA GLY A 143 7.95 4.03 2.65
C GLY A 143 6.87 4.14 1.59
N VAL A 144 6.59 5.36 1.10
CA VAL A 144 5.59 5.58 0.05
C VAL A 144 5.99 4.91 -1.26
N ILE A 145 7.27 4.93 -1.63
CA ILE A 145 7.76 4.18 -2.79
C ILE A 145 7.54 2.67 -2.58
N ALA A 146 7.83 2.14 -1.39
CA ALA A 146 7.60 0.73 -1.10
C ALA A 146 6.12 0.34 -1.21
N ASP A 147 5.21 1.17 -0.66
CA ASP A 147 3.76 0.94 -0.80
C ASP A 147 3.30 0.95 -2.26
N LEU A 148 3.69 1.96 -3.05
CA LEU A 148 3.34 2.02 -4.47
C LEU A 148 3.99 0.90 -5.31
N SER A 149 5.02 0.23 -4.79
CA SER A 149 5.68 -0.86 -5.52
C SER A 149 5.12 -2.24 -5.19
N LEU A 150 4.64 -2.45 -3.95
CA LEU A 150 4.27 -3.77 -3.41
C LEU A 150 2.83 -3.87 -2.88
N GLY A 151 2.11 -2.76 -2.75
CA GLY A 151 0.70 -2.80 -2.34
C GLY A 151 -0.22 -2.80 -3.54
N GLU A 152 -1.53 -2.94 -3.25
CA GLU A 152 -2.58 -3.19 -4.24
C GLU A 152 -2.54 -2.27 -5.47
N GLY A 153 -2.58 -2.88 -6.66
CA GLY A 153 -2.36 -2.23 -7.96
C GLY A 153 -0.99 -1.55 -8.10
N GLY A 154 -0.01 -1.99 -7.30
CA GLY A 154 1.36 -1.51 -7.28
C GLY A 154 2.18 -2.03 -8.45
N VAL A 155 3.46 -1.68 -8.48
CA VAL A 155 4.34 -2.04 -9.62
C VAL A 155 4.54 -3.56 -9.77
N ALA A 156 4.65 -4.32 -8.67
CA ALA A 156 4.83 -5.76 -8.75
C ALA A 156 3.50 -6.47 -9.07
N GLU A 157 2.53 -6.26 -8.18
CA GLU A 157 1.20 -6.86 -8.21
C GLU A 157 0.44 -6.55 -9.49
N GLY A 158 0.45 -5.30 -9.96
CA GLY A 158 -0.26 -4.94 -11.17
C GLY A 158 0.28 -5.62 -12.45
N TYR A 159 1.53 -6.11 -12.44
CA TYR A 159 2.04 -6.92 -13.56
C TYR A 159 1.59 -8.37 -13.43
N GLU A 160 1.59 -8.89 -12.20
CA GLU A 160 1.19 -10.24 -11.87
C GLU A 160 -0.29 -10.48 -12.15
N GLU A 161 -1.18 -9.62 -11.66
CA GLU A 161 -2.63 -9.69 -11.88
C GLU A 161 -2.95 -9.58 -13.39
N ALA A 162 -2.29 -8.65 -14.08
CA ALA A 162 -2.42 -8.54 -15.53
C ALA A 162 -1.94 -9.76 -16.30
N ALA A 163 -0.91 -10.46 -15.79
CA ALA A 163 -0.47 -11.74 -16.34
C ALA A 163 -1.42 -12.89 -15.97
N GLY A 164 -2.10 -12.78 -14.82
CA GLY A 164 -3.07 -13.72 -14.27
C GLY A 164 -4.43 -13.69 -14.96
N GLY A 165 -4.84 -12.54 -15.49
CA GLY A 165 -6.10 -12.44 -16.23
C GLY A 165 -6.76 -11.07 -16.25
N GLU A 166 -6.17 -10.07 -15.59
CA GLU A 166 -6.78 -8.76 -15.31
C GLU A 166 -6.00 -7.62 -15.99
N PRO A 167 -6.18 -7.39 -17.31
CA PRO A 167 -5.24 -6.60 -18.09
C PRO A 167 -5.10 -5.13 -17.64
N PHE A 168 -6.10 -4.59 -16.95
CA PHE A 168 -6.10 -3.19 -16.52
C PHE A 168 -5.20 -2.94 -15.30
N GLU A 169 -4.90 -3.98 -14.51
CA GLU A 169 -3.91 -3.88 -13.43
C GLU A 169 -2.50 -3.58 -13.95
N PHE A 170 -2.26 -3.86 -15.24
CA PHE A 170 -1.06 -3.39 -15.92
C PHE A 170 -0.99 -1.86 -15.95
N THR A 171 -2.13 -1.20 -16.16
CA THR A 171 -2.23 0.27 -16.17
C THR A 171 -2.03 0.83 -14.77
N SER A 172 -2.58 0.18 -13.74
CA SER A 172 -2.32 0.48 -12.32
C SER A 172 -0.83 0.45 -12.02
N GLY A 173 -0.15 -0.65 -12.34
CA GLY A 173 1.27 -0.84 -12.09
C GLY A 173 2.16 0.13 -12.89
N TRP A 174 1.82 0.42 -14.15
CA TRP A 174 2.51 1.45 -14.94
C TRP A 174 2.40 2.83 -14.27
N ALA A 175 1.20 3.23 -13.85
CA ALA A 175 0.98 4.54 -13.23
C ALA A 175 1.66 4.64 -11.87
N SER A 176 1.65 3.55 -11.09
CA SER A 176 2.43 3.41 -9.86
C SER A 176 3.93 3.59 -10.11
N LEU A 177 4.48 2.99 -11.18
CA LEU A 177 5.89 3.16 -11.55
C LEU A 177 6.22 4.62 -11.87
N GLN A 178 5.39 5.30 -12.67
CA GLN A 178 5.59 6.73 -12.96
C GLN A 178 5.65 7.56 -11.68
N ARG A 179 4.78 7.25 -10.71
CA ARG A 179 4.78 7.95 -9.42
C ARG A 179 6.01 7.62 -8.57
N VAL A 180 6.45 6.37 -8.58
CA VAL A 180 7.71 5.93 -7.94
C VAL A 180 8.91 6.70 -8.49
N GLU A 181 9.00 6.93 -9.80
CA GLU A 181 10.07 7.70 -10.42
C GLU A 181 10.07 9.19 -9.99
N GLU A 182 8.88 9.79 -9.87
CA GLU A 182 8.73 11.16 -9.35
C GLU A 182 9.19 11.29 -7.89
N LEU A 183 8.83 10.32 -7.05
CA LEU A 183 9.25 10.26 -5.65
C LEU A 183 10.74 9.98 -5.54
N TRP A 184 11.28 9.11 -6.39
CA TRP A 184 12.71 8.85 -6.49
C TRP A 184 13.49 10.12 -6.85
N THR A 185 12.97 10.96 -7.74
CA THR A 185 13.62 12.25 -8.07
C THR A 185 13.87 13.09 -6.82
N GLN A 186 12.95 13.06 -5.85
CA GLN A 186 13.08 13.75 -4.57
C GLN A 186 14.06 13.02 -3.62
N LEU A 187 13.91 11.69 -3.47
CA LEU A 187 14.75 10.87 -2.59
C LEU A 187 16.21 10.78 -3.05
N SER A 188 16.45 10.84 -4.37
CA SER A 188 17.79 10.77 -4.97
C SER A 188 18.72 11.89 -4.48
N ALA A 189 18.17 13.00 -3.95
CA ALA A 189 18.94 14.07 -3.35
C ALA A 189 19.77 13.62 -2.12
N TYR A 190 19.39 12.50 -1.50
CA TYR A 190 20.07 11.89 -0.36
C TYR A 190 21.02 10.75 -0.76
N ALA A 191 20.94 10.28 -2.01
CA ALA A 191 21.72 9.16 -2.52
C ALA A 191 23.14 9.58 -2.92
N THR A 192 24.11 8.66 -2.73
CA THR A 192 25.41 8.74 -3.39
C THR A 192 25.26 8.49 -4.91
N ALA A 193 26.30 8.80 -5.69
CA ALA A 193 26.28 8.55 -7.13
C ALA A 193 26.18 7.06 -7.48
N GLU A 194 26.73 6.17 -6.64
CA GLU A 194 26.65 4.71 -6.82
C GLU A 194 25.23 4.21 -6.52
N GLN A 195 24.68 4.54 -5.34
CA GLN A 195 23.29 4.21 -5.00
C GLN A 195 22.30 4.75 -6.04
N ARG A 196 22.55 5.94 -6.58
CA ARG A 196 21.71 6.51 -7.63
C ARG A 196 21.73 5.65 -8.89
N ALA A 197 22.91 5.25 -9.35
CA ALA A 197 23.05 4.42 -10.53
C ALA A 197 22.39 3.04 -10.33
N ASP A 198 22.53 2.44 -9.14
CA ASP A 198 21.93 1.14 -8.84
C ASP A 198 20.39 1.22 -8.84
N VAL A 199 19.81 2.28 -8.27
CA VAL A 199 18.35 2.50 -8.27
C VAL A 199 17.84 2.79 -9.69
N GLU A 200 18.52 3.66 -10.43
CA GLU A 200 18.16 3.99 -11.82
C GLU A 200 18.28 2.76 -12.74
N GLU A 201 19.16 1.80 -12.45
CA GLU A 201 19.21 0.51 -13.15
C GLU A 201 17.92 -0.30 -12.94
N MET A 202 17.43 -0.40 -11.69
CA MET A 202 16.20 -1.15 -11.40
C MET A 202 14.97 -0.48 -11.99
N LEU A 203 14.86 0.85 -11.91
CA LEU A 203 13.78 1.60 -12.58
C LEU A 203 13.80 1.37 -14.10
N GLY A 204 14.98 1.38 -14.73
CA GLY A 204 15.10 1.11 -16.15
C GLY A 204 14.75 -0.33 -16.56
N LEU A 205 14.84 -1.31 -15.65
CA LEU A 205 14.31 -2.66 -15.89
C LEU A 205 12.78 -2.65 -15.84
N LEU A 206 12.19 -1.96 -14.86
CA LEU A 206 10.73 -1.82 -14.71
C LEU A 206 10.11 -1.04 -15.87
N ASP A 207 10.78 -0.03 -16.42
CA ASP A 207 10.38 0.64 -17.68
C ASP A 207 10.32 -0.34 -18.86
N GLY A 208 11.15 -1.39 -18.84
CA GLY A 208 11.14 -2.45 -19.83
C GLY A 208 9.91 -3.35 -19.71
N VAL A 209 9.43 -3.55 -18.47
CA VAL A 209 8.20 -4.29 -18.15
C VAL A 209 6.96 -3.46 -18.50
N TYR A 210 6.99 -2.16 -18.20
CA TYR A 210 5.90 -1.21 -18.39
C TYR A 210 6.23 -0.13 -19.45
N PRO A 211 6.35 -0.48 -20.75
CA PRO A 211 6.81 0.46 -21.76
C PRO A 211 5.79 1.55 -22.15
N ARG A 212 4.52 1.40 -21.74
CA ARG A 212 3.39 2.29 -22.07
C ARG A 212 2.24 2.03 -21.09
N PRO A 213 1.24 2.92 -20.98
CA PRO A 213 0.09 2.70 -20.09
C PRO A 213 -0.77 1.51 -20.50
N GLU A 214 -0.95 1.24 -21.80
CA GLU A 214 -1.85 0.16 -22.22
C GLU A 214 -1.20 -1.23 -22.13
N PRO A 215 -1.92 -2.25 -21.64
CA PRO A 215 -1.42 -3.61 -21.59
C PRO A 215 -0.97 -4.10 -22.99
N PRO A 216 0.04 -4.97 -23.06
CA PRO A 216 0.32 -5.70 -24.28
C PRO A 216 -0.84 -6.65 -24.62
N ALA A 217 -0.97 -7.03 -25.89
CA ALA A 217 -2.03 -7.97 -26.31
C ALA A 217 -1.93 -9.36 -25.64
N ALA A 218 -0.76 -9.70 -25.10
CA ALA A 218 -0.54 -10.82 -24.20
C ALA A 218 0.74 -10.55 -23.40
N ILE A 219 0.68 -10.74 -22.08
CA ILE A 219 1.87 -10.85 -21.25
C ILE A 219 2.38 -12.27 -21.39
N VAL A 220 3.62 -12.42 -21.86
CA VAL A 220 4.22 -13.72 -22.16
C VAL A 220 5.53 -13.81 -21.39
N GLY A 221 5.55 -14.58 -20.31
CA GLY A 221 6.72 -14.66 -19.47
C GLY A 221 6.40 -15.17 -18.08
N ASP A 222 7.25 -14.73 -17.16
CA ASP A 222 7.10 -14.96 -15.73
C ASP A 222 6.11 -13.92 -15.18
N PRO A 223 4.98 -14.30 -14.56
CA PRO A 223 4.03 -13.34 -13.98
C PRO A 223 4.67 -12.49 -12.87
N GLU A 224 5.75 -12.98 -12.24
CA GLU A 224 6.50 -12.27 -11.19
C GLU A 224 7.67 -11.42 -11.76
N GLU A 225 7.71 -11.14 -13.08
CA GLU A 225 8.87 -10.48 -13.71
C GLU A 225 9.19 -9.10 -13.11
N ALA A 226 8.18 -8.37 -12.66
CA ALA A 226 8.34 -7.08 -11.97
C ALA A 226 8.85 -7.26 -10.53
N GLU A 227 8.43 -8.31 -9.83
CA GLU A 227 8.59 -8.49 -8.39
C GLU A 227 10.07 -8.50 -7.97
N ALA A 228 10.91 -9.28 -8.66
CA ALA A 228 12.33 -9.36 -8.34
C ALA A 228 13.05 -8.00 -8.48
N SER A 229 12.65 -7.18 -9.44
CA SER A 229 13.19 -5.83 -9.65
C SER A 229 12.69 -4.87 -8.57
N VAL A 230 11.41 -4.95 -8.19
CA VAL A 230 10.82 -4.19 -7.09
C VAL A 230 11.48 -4.51 -5.75
N GLN A 231 11.61 -5.79 -5.40
CA GLN A 231 12.24 -6.20 -4.14
C GLN A 231 13.69 -5.70 -4.04
N ARG A 232 14.42 -5.74 -5.17
CA ARG A 232 15.79 -5.22 -5.23
C ARG A 232 15.84 -3.70 -5.16
N LEU A 233 14.93 -3.00 -5.84
CA LEU A 233 14.77 -1.56 -5.75
C LEU A 233 14.57 -1.14 -4.29
N ILE A 234 13.61 -1.75 -3.58
CA ILE A 234 13.31 -1.43 -2.18
C ILE A 234 14.53 -1.68 -1.29
N SER A 235 15.23 -2.81 -1.47
CA SER A 235 16.45 -3.11 -0.73
C SER A 235 17.55 -2.03 -0.91
N LEU A 236 17.67 -1.45 -2.10
CA LEU A 236 18.58 -0.32 -2.35
C LEU A 236 18.09 0.94 -1.64
N LEU A 237 16.78 1.21 -1.70
CA LEU A 237 16.14 2.38 -1.08
C LEU A 237 16.26 2.36 0.44
N GLU A 238 16.22 1.21 1.11
CA GLU A 238 16.43 1.11 2.56
C GLU A 238 17.77 1.76 2.97
N THR A 239 18.83 1.63 2.15
CA THR A 239 20.14 2.25 2.41
C THR A 239 20.17 3.75 2.14
N VAL A 240 19.35 4.25 1.22
CA VAL A 240 19.25 5.68 0.88
C VAL A 240 18.40 6.40 1.91
N ALA A 241 17.30 5.77 2.33
CA ALA A 241 16.34 6.29 3.29
C ALA A 241 16.77 6.10 4.76
N ASP A 242 17.76 5.22 5.00
CA ASP A 242 18.12 4.74 6.35
C ASP A 242 16.88 4.18 7.09
N ALA A 243 16.05 3.44 6.36
CA ALA A 243 14.74 3.01 6.80
C ALA A 243 14.50 1.53 6.49
N GLU A 244 13.84 0.83 7.40
CA GLU A 244 13.29 -0.51 7.16
C GLU A 244 12.03 -0.38 6.32
N LEU A 245 12.09 -0.86 5.08
CA LEU A 245 10.99 -0.75 4.11
C LEU A 245 10.27 -2.08 3.88
N PHE A 246 10.73 -3.17 4.50
CA PHE A 246 10.03 -4.46 4.52
C PHE A 246 9.52 -4.76 5.92
N ALA A 247 8.23 -4.49 6.16
CA ALA A 247 7.64 -4.71 7.49
C ALA A 247 7.57 -6.20 7.87
N GLY A 248 7.40 -7.10 6.90
CA GLY A 248 7.38 -8.55 7.12
C GLY A 248 8.70 -9.19 7.54
N ARG A 249 9.81 -8.43 7.64
CA ARG A 249 11.12 -8.99 8.03
C ARG A 249 11.11 -9.56 9.46
N ASP A 250 10.34 -8.96 10.35
CA ASP A 250 10.10 -9.41 11.72
C ASP A 250 8.60 -9.59 11.95
N MET A 251 8.04 -10.70 11.45
CA MET A 251 6.62 -11.00 11.55
C MET A 251 6.07 -10.97 12.99
N PRO A 252 6.78 -11.48 14.03
CA PRO A 252 6.33 -11.30 15.41
C PRO A 252 6.19 -9.84 15.83
N ALA A 253 7.20 -9.00 15.53
CA ALA A 253 7.12 -7.57 15.82
C ALA A 253 6.01 -6.88 15.01
N LEU A 254 5.79 -7.30 13.77
CA LEU A 254 4.70 -6.80 12.93
C LEU A 254 3.34 -7.11 13.55
N ALA A 255 3.07 -8.37 13.92
CA ALA A 255 1.81 -8.76 14.54
C ALA A 255 1.52 -7.97 15.82
N GLU A 256 2.52 -7.76 16.69
CA GLU A 256 2.38 -6.90 17.87
C GLU A 256 2.02 -5.45 17.50
N SER A 257 2.67 -4.91 16.47
CA SER A 257 2.41 -3.55 15.96
C SER A 257 0.99 -3.38 15.43
N LEU A 258 0.44 -4.41 14.76
CA LEU A 258 -0.93 -4.38 14.24
C LEU A 258 -1.96 -4.27 15.39
N VAL A 259 -1.79 -5.05 16.47
CA VAL A 259 -2.64 -4.95 17.67
C VAL A 259 -2.59 -3.56 18.30
N VAL A 260 -1.38 -2.99 18.42
CA VAL A 260 -1.16 -1.65 18.97
C VAL A 260 -1.83 -0.58 18.09
N THR A 261 -1.79 -0.75 16.77
CA THR A 261 -2.38 0.17 15.79
C THR A 261 -3.90 0.09 15.74
N LEU A 262 -4.47 -1.12 15.81
CA LEU A 262 -5.92 -1.35 15.74
C LEU A 262 -6.64 -0.93 17.02
N THR A 263 -6.00 -1.08 18.19
CA THR A 263 -6.64 -0.80 19.49
C THR A 263 -7.26 0.62 19.58
N PRO A 264 -6.57 1.71 19.20
CA PRO A 264 -7.18 3.03 19.11
C PRO A 264 -8.30 3.14 18.08
N ALA A 265 -8.23 2.44 16.95
CA ALA A 265 -9.24 2.46 15.89
C ALA A 265 -10.57 1.88 16.40
N CYS A 266 -10.55 0.74 17.09
CA CYS A 266 -11.78 0.17 17.67
C CYS A 266 -12.39 1.08 18.75
N ARG A 267 -11.57 1.83 19.49
CA ARG A 267 -12.08 2.85 20.43
C ARG A 267 -12.72 4.03 19.70
N ALA A 268 -12.23 4.39 18.52
CA ALA A 268 -12.83 5.44 17.69
C ALA A 268 -14.22 5.00 17.18
N TYR A 269 -14.40 3.75 16.72
CA TYR A 269 -15.73 3.22 16.42
C TYR A 269 -16.69 3.30 17.62
N GLN A 270 -16.22 2.91 18.81
CA GLN A 270 -17.03 3.01 20.04
C GLN A 270 -17.41 4.45 20.41
N ALA A 271 -16.60 5.43 19.99
CA ALA A 271 -16.86 6.85 20.17
C ALA A 271 -17.74 7.46 19.07
N GLY A 272 -18.07 6.69 18.02
CA GLY A 272 -18.82 7.14 16.85
C GLY A 272 -18.00 7.97 15.86
N ASP A 273 -16.67 7.81 15.88
CA ASP A 273 -15.75 8.41 14.92
C ASP A 273 -15.34 7.38 13.85
N ASP A 274 -16.36 6.87 13.17
CA ASP A 274 -16.27 5.70 12.29
C ASP A 274 -15.29 5.93 11.12
N ALA A 275 -15.26 7.14 10.56
CA ALA A 275 -14.37 7.46 9.45
C ALA A 275 -12.89 7.43 9.88
N VAL A 276 -12.56 7.94 11.08
CA VAL A 276 -11.18 7.87 11.60
C VAL A 276 -10.84 6.44 12.04
N ALA A 277 -11.81 5.69 12.54
CA ALA A 277 -11.63 4.29 12.90
C ALA A 277 -11.29 3.43 11.67
N LEU A 278 -12.01 3.62 10.57
CA LEU A 278 -11.80 2.89 9.32
C LEU A 278 -10.38 3.05 8.77
N GLU A 279 -9.79 4.26 8.85
CA GLU A 279 -8.39 4.49 8.47
C GLU A 279 -7.40 3.59 9.24
N GLY A 280 -7.72 3.28 10.51
CA GLY A 280 -6.93 2.38 11.32
C GLY A 280 -7.08 0.91 10.91
N VAL A 281 -8.27 0.53 10.42
CA VAL A 281 -8.50 -0.82 9.86
C VAL A 281 -7.73 -0.96 8.54
N PHE A 282 -7.79 0.03 7.64
CA PHE A 282 -6.97 0.03 6.40
C PHE A 282 -5.47 -0.06 6.69
N ALA A 283 -4.96 0.70 7.66
CA ALA A 283 -3.54 0.66 8.01
C ALA A 283 -3.09 -0.72 8.54
N VAL A 284 -4.00 -1.46 9.18
CA VAL A 284 -3.74 -2.79 9.71
C VAL A 284 -3.92 -3.85 8.62
N GLY A 285 -5.02 -3.76 7.86
CA GLY A 285 -5.37 -4.66 6.77
C GLY A 285 -4.27 -4.74 5.73
N GLU A 286 -3.78 -3.58 5.26
CA GLU A 286 -2.70 -3.49 4.28
C GLU A 286 -1.44 -4.28 4.70
N LEU A 287 -1.02 -4.10 5.96
CA LEU A 287 0.18 -4.77 6.47
C LEU A 287 -0.07 -6.25 6.80
N TYR A 288 -1.31 -6.60 7.14
CA TYR A 288 -1.71 -7.98 7.40
C TYR A 288 -1.74 -8.78 6.10
N VAL A 289 -2.51 -8.32 5.12
CA VAL A 289 -2.64 -8.92 3.78
C VAL A 289 -1.26 -9.14 3.17
N ARG A 290 -0.48 -8.07 3.05
CA ARG A 290 0.81 -8.11 2.35
C ARG A 290 1.89 -8.98 3.00
N TYR A 291 1.87 -9.14 4.33
CA TYR A 291 3.02 -9.75 5.04
C TYR A 291 2.70 -10.89 5.97
N LEU A 292 1.46 -11.01 6.45
CA LEU A 292 1.07 -12.03 7.42
C LEU A 292 0.06 -13.03 6.87
N ALA A 293 -0.78 -12.65 5.90
CA ALA A 293 -1.89 -13.47 5.42
C ALA A 293 -1.45 -14.89 5.02
N ASP A 294 -0.54 -15.02 4.05
CA ASP A 294 0.00 -16.32 3.59
C ASP A 294 0.53 -17.19 4.72
N PHE A 295 1.35 -16.58 5.58
CA PHE A 295 1.97 -17.29 6.69
C PHE A 295 0.91 -17.78 7.68
N MET A 296 -0.07 -16.94 7.98
CA MET A 296 -1.16 -17.25 8.89
C MET A 296 -2.12 -18.29 8.28
N GLY A 297 -2.44 -18.19 7.00
CA GLY A 297 -3.21 -19.20 6.26
C GLY A 297 -2.57 -20.59 6.34
N PHE A 298 -1.23 -20.66 6.34
CA PHE A 298 -0.52 -21.92 6.55
C PHE A 298 -0.45 -22.37 8.02
N MET A 299 -0.15 -21.47 8.95
CA MET A 299 0.18 -21.82 10.34
C MET A 299 -1.02 -21.92 11.27
N ALA A 300 -2.03 -21.07 11.05
CA ALA A 300 -3.24 -20.96 11.85
C ALA A 300 -4.40 -20.50 10.95
N PRO A 301 -4.88 -21.36 10.04
CA PRO A 301 -5.85 -21.01 9.01
C PRO A 301 -7.14 -20.44 9.59
N GLU A 302 -7.60 -20.91 10.76
CA GLU A 302 -8.82 -20.41 11.38
C GLU A 302 -8.67 -18.95 11.88
N VAL A 303 -7.48 -18.59 12.38
CA VAL A 303 -7.17 -17.20 12.77
C VAL A 303 -7.06 -16.32 11.53
N HIS A 304 -6.51 -16.87 10.45
CA HIS A 304 -6.41 -16.16 9.18
C HIS A 304 -7.78 -15.87 8.58
N GLU A 305 -8.65 -16.87 8.49
CA GLU A 305 -10.02 -16.75 7.97
C GLU A 305 -10.79 -15.65 8.71
N GLU A 306 -10.77 -15.65 10.05
CA GLU A 306 -11.44 -14.63 10.85
C GLU A 306 -10.86 -13.22 10.62
N ALA A 307 -9.53 -13.08 10.56
CA ALA A 307 -8.91 -11.78 10.32
C ALA A 307 -9.18 -11.26 8.90
N ALA A 308 -9.01 -12.12 7.89
CA ALA A 308 -9.18 -11.78 6.47
C ALA A 308 -10.64 -11.43 6.17
N GLU A 309 -11.60 -12.22 6.66
CA GLU A 309 -13.04 -11.95 6.48
C GLU A 309 -13.41 -10.56 7.03
N VAL A 310 -12.95 -10.23 8.23
CA VAL A 310 -13.26 -8.92 8.83
C VAL A 310 -12.55 -7.77 8.13
N ILE A 311 -11.29 -7.96 7.71
CA ILE A 311 -10.55 -6.96 6.92
C ILE A 311 -11.29 -6.70 5.60
N GLY A 312 -11.60 -7.75 4.83
CA GLY A 312 -12.32 -7.65 3.56
C GLY A 312 -13.70 -7.00 3.74
N ALA A 313 -14.49 -7.44 4.73
CA ALA A 313 -15.82 -6.89 4.97
C ALA A 313 -15.83 -5.40 5.36
N LEU A 314 -14.77 -4.90 6.00
CA LEU A 314 -14.67 -3.50 6.41
C LEU A 314 -13.97 -2.61 5.39
N THR A 315 -13.09 -3.16 4.56
CA THR A 315 -12.16 -2.36 3.73
C THR A 315 -12.15 -2.72 2.26
N GLY A 316 -12.70 -3.87 1.88
CA GLY A 316 -12.58 -4.43 0.54
C GLY A 316 -11.21 -5.03 0.22
N LEU A 317 -10.25 -5.03 1.16
CA LEU A 317 -8.92 -5.63 0.93
C LEU A 317 -9.00 -7.15 0.98
N GLU A 318 -8.44 -7.81 -0.03
CA GLU A 318 -8.39 -9.27 -0.15
C GLU A 318 -6.96 -9.79 0.07
N ALA A 319 -6.83 -11.05 0.48
CA ALA A 319 -5.54 -11.70 0.63
C ALA A 319 -5.11 -12.38 -0.68
N GLU A 320 -3.82 -12.30 -1.02
CA GLU A 320 -3.25 -13.01 -2.17
C GLU A 320 -3.62 -14.51 -2.11
N GLY A 321 -4.31 -15.00 -3.15
CA GLY A 321 -4.70 -16.42 -3.27
C GLY A 321 -6.04 -16.82 -2.67
N ASP A 322 -6.84 -15.90 -2.14
CA ASP A 322 -8.27 -16.11 -1.84
C ASP A 322 -9.15 -15.83 -3.06
N GLU A 323 -8.71 -16.30 -4.25
CA GLU A 323 -9.61 -16.44 -5.39
C GLU A 323 -10.64 -17.49 -5.01
N GLY A 324 -11.78 -17.04 -4.47
CA GLY A 324 -12.91 -17.90 -4.16
C GLY A 324 -13.17 -18.86 -5.31
N GLU A 325 -13.35 -20.15 -5.01
CA GLU A 325 -13.68 -21.17 -6.03
C GLU A 325 -14.75 -20.59 -6.97
N GLU A 326 -14.41 -20.38 -8.25
CA GLU A 326 -15.34 -19.92 -9.31
C GLU A 326 -16.61 -20.78 -9.29
N GLY A 327 -17.59 -20.34 -8.51
CA GLY A 327 -18.81 -21.04 -8.21
C GLY A 327 -19.96 -20.25 -8.75
N GLU A 328 -20.28 -20.50 -10.03
CA GLU A 328 -21.48 -20.05 -10.76
C GLU A 328 -22.02 -18.68 -10.32
N GLU A 329 -21.60 -17.63 -11.03
CA GLU A 329 -22.22 -16.28 -11.07
C GLU A 329 -23.75 -16.37 -10.89
N GLU A 330 -24.23 -16.19 -9.66
CA GLU A 330 -25.54 -15.59 -9.45
C GLU A 330 -25.28 -14.09 -9.51
N ASP A 331 -25.81 -13.45 -10.57
CA ASP A 331 -25.95 -12.00 -10.73
C ASP A 331 -26.44 -11.35 -9.43
N ASP A 332 -25.52 -10.96 -8.55
CA ASP A 332 -25.73 -9.92 -7.56
C ASP A 332 -24.68 -8.84 -7.87
N GLU A 333 -25.06 -7.90 -8.75
CA GLU A 333 -24.48 -6.55 -8.81
C GLU A 333 -24.61 -5.94 -7.40
N ALA A 334 -23.62 -6.22 -6.57
CA ALA A 334 -23.36 -5.59 -5.30
C ALA A 334 -21.84 -5.54 -5.18
N GLY A 335 -21.22 -4.54 -5.82
CA GLY A 335 -19.90 -4.08 -5.39
C GLY A 335 -19.91 -4.01 -3.87
N ALA A 336 -18.86 -4.50 -3.22
CA ALA A 336 -18.79 -4.70 -1.78
C ALA A 336 -19.24 -3.42 -1.04
N GLU A 337 -20.54 -3.32 -0.76
CA GLU A 337 -21.13 -2.18 -0.08
C GLU A 337 -20.48 -2.21 1.30
N VAL A 338 -19.55 -1.29 1.60
CA VAL A 338 -18.76 -1.26 2.84
C VAL A 338 -19.69 -1.47 4.04
N ALA A 339 -19.79 -2.73 4.52
CA ALA A 339 -21.07 -3.26 4.99
C ALA A 339 -21.37 -3.00 6.47
N ALA A 340 -20.55 -2.22 7.16
CA ALA A 340 -20.78 -1.95 8.57
C ALA A 340 -20.56 -0.47 8.89
N ALA A 341 -21.65 0.20 9.25
CA ALA A 341 -21.61 1.52 9.88
C ALA A 341 -21.97 1.42 11.36
N GLY A 342 -21.32 2.24 12.19
CA GLY A 342 -21.61 2.36 13.62
C GLY A 342 -21.33 1.09 14.43
N ALA A 343 -22.32 0.65 15.20
CA ALA A 343 -22.11 -0.35 16.25
C ALA A 343 -21.69 -1.74 15.72
N ALA A 344 -22.08 -2.11 14.50
CA ALA A 344 -21.66 -3.36 13.87
C ALA A 344 -20.16 -3.33 13.51
N ALA A 345 -19.69 -2.23 12.91
CA ALA A 345 -18.28 -2.03 12.57
C ALA A 345 -17.40 -2.01 13.81
N GLY A 346 -17.88 -1.38 14.88
CA GLY A 346 -17.20 -1.39 16.17
C GLY A 346 -17.11 -2.78 16.82
N ALA A 347 -18.06 -3.68 16.55
CA ALA A 347 -18.00 -5.07 17.00
C ALA A 347 -17.02 -5.88 16.15
N ALA A 348 -17.12 -5.78 14.82
CA ALA A 348 -16.20 -6.42 13.88
C ALA A 348 -14.73 -6.00 14.14
N CYS A 349 -14.47 -4.72 14.39
CA CYS A 349 -13.11 -4.26 14.76
C CYS A 349 -12.57 -4.96 16.03
N LEU A 350 -13.44 -5.23 17.02
CA LEU A 350 -13.02 -5.96 18.22
C LEU A 350 -12.75 -7.44 17.94
N GLU A 351 -13.53 -8.05 17.06
CA GLU A 351 -13.29 -9.43 16.58
C GLU A 351 -11.94 -9.51 15.85
N LEU A 352 -11.66 -8.57 14.93
CA LEU A 352 -10.34 -8.46 14.29
C LEU A 352 -9.22 -8.24 15.32
N LEU A 353 -9.44 -7.44 16.35
CA LEU A 353 -8.46 -7.24 17.42
C LEU A 353 -8.16 -8.53 18.19
N GLU A 354 -9.20 -9.33 18.48
CA GLU A 354 -9.03 -10.65 19.12
C GLU A 354 -8.25 -11.60 18.20
N ALA A 355 -8.59 -11.69 16.91
CA ALA A 355 -7.87 -12.50 15.93
C ALA A 355 -6.37 -12.11 15.82
N LEU A 356 -6.07 -10.81 15.80
CA LEU A 356 -4.68 -10.33 15.78
C LEU A 356 -3.93 -10.64 17.09
N GLU A 357 -4.59 -10.58 18.25
CA GLU A 357 -4.00 -11.00 19.52
C GLU A 357 -3.68 -12.52 19.52
N GLU A 358 -4.53 -13.34 18.89
CA GLU A 358 -4.25 -14.77 18.68
C GLU A 358 -3.08 -15.00 17.72
N ALA A 359 -3.00 -14.22 16.62
CA ALA A 359 -1.89 -14.27 15.66
C ALA A 359 -0.53 -13.99 16.34
N VAL A 360 -0.48 -13.03 17.27
CA VAL A 360 0.73 -12.78 18.09
C VAL A 360 1.15 -14.04 18.85
N GLY A 361 0.19 -14.77 19.44
CA GLY A 361 0.46 -16.02 20.14
C GLY A 361 1.01 -17.14 19.24
N VAL A 362 0.55 -17.22 17.99
CA VAL A 362 1.04 -18.18 16.98
C VAL A 362 2.48 -17.87 16.58
N LEU A 363 2.82 -16.58 16.42
CA LEU A 363 4.14 -16.10 16.02
C LEU A 363 5.17 -16.13 17.17
N GLY A 364 4.77 -16.48 18.38
CA GLY A 364 5.65 -16.68 19.54
C GLY A 364 5.93 -15.42 20.36
N GLY A 365 5.04 -14.43 20.29
CA GLY A 365 5.01 -13.24 21.16
C GLY A 365 4.56 -13.51 22.59
#